data_AF-A0A7W0TTB4-F1
#
_entry.id   AF-A0A7W0TTB4-F1
#
_cell.length_a   1.000
_cell.length_b   1.000
_cell.length_c   1.000
_cell.angle_alpha   90.00
_cell.angle_beta   90.00
_cell.angle_gamma   90.00
#
_symmetry.space_group_name_H-M   'P 1'
#
loop_
_entity.id
_entity.type
_entity.pdbx_description
1 polymer ?
#
loop_
_entity_poly.entity_id
_entity_poly.type
_entity_poly.pdbx_seq_one_letter_code
_entity_poly.pdbx_strand_id
1 'polypeptide(L)'
;MSATPATDTFSRFVDVLASTLDDHEVTGDALASRVHLTRYHFDRVVAATAGEPPLAFRRRILLERAAYRLLVTGRTILELASEAGYSSHEAFTRAFTRAYGRTPSEWRRRPSRFQIAAPSRVHFHPPGSLRVPAQRKVTAMDLINRMVDHHVWLVRELLSRADRLSDDVLDTPIEISVEGLDDEPTLRSQLSRLVGQLAMWNAAIAGHEYDFTIEEGESVAGMRTRLAEAGPAFVQNVNAIVTEGRLDETFVDAICDPPEVFTYGGMIAHVLTFAAHRRTLVCGSLIDAGISDLGAGDPMRWVAEPA
;
A
#
# COMPACT_ATOMS: atom_id res chain seq x y z
N MET A 1 4.43 13.85 -13.22
CA MET A 1 3.44 14.06 -14.30
C MET A 1 2.04 13.99 -13.70
N SER A 2 1.32 15.11 -13.65
CA SER A 2 -0.06 15.14 -13.14
C SER A 2 -0.98 14.28 -13.99
N ALA A 3 -1.82 13.46 -13.35
CA ALA A 3 -2.84 12.69 -14.04
C ALA A 3 -3.74 13.62 -14.86
N THR A 4 -3.99 13.27 -16.12
CA THR A 4 -4.91 14.02 -16.98
C THR A 4 -6.31 14.03 -16.32
N PRO A 5 -7.08 15.13 -16.38
CA PRO A 5 -8.41 15.23 -15.76
C PRO A 5 -9.38 14.09 -16.14
N ALA A 6 -9.20 13.47 -17.32
CA ALA A 6 -9.96 12.28 -17.72
C ALA A 6 -9.61 11.02 -16.89
N THR A 7 -8.33 10.81 -16.55
CA THR A 7 -7.87 9.70 -15.72
C THR A 7 -8.39 9.83 -14.29
N ASP A 8 -8.38 11.05 -13.75
CA ASP A 8 -8.91 11.35 -12.41
C ASP A 8 -10.44 11.19 -12.34
N THR A 9 -11.17 11.57 -13.41
CA THR A 9 -12.61 11.32 -13.52
C THR A 9 -12.93 9.83 -13.53
N PHE A 10 -12.16 9.01 -14.25
CA PHE A 10 -12.36 7.57 -14.31
C PHE A 10 -12.08 6.90 -12.97
N SER A 11 -11.03 7.30 -12.24
CA SER A 11 -10.78 6.81 -10.87
C SER A 11 -11.97 7.10 -9.95
N ARG A 12 -12.47 8.34 -9.95
CA ARG A 12 -13.66 8.72 -9.16
C ARG A 12 -14.91 7.92 -9.55
N PHE A 13 -15.10 7.63 -10.84
CA PHE A 13 -16.18 6.75 -11.29
C PHE A 13 -16.04 5.33 -10.71
N VAL A 14 -14.83 4.76 -10.72
CA VAL A 14 -14.58 3.42 -10.16
C VAL A 14 -14.85 3.38 -8.66
N ASP A 15 -14.48 4.43 -7.91
CA ASP A 15 -14.77 4.55 -6.47
C ASP A 15 -16.28 4.64 -6.20
N VAL A 16 -16.98 5.50 -6.94
CA VAL A 16 -18.45 5.62 -6.87
C VAL A 16 -19.11 4.30 -7.22
N LEU A 17 -18.63 3.61 -8.27
CA LEU A 17 -19.15 2.31 -8.67
C LEU A 17 -18.98 1.29 -7.56
N ALA A 18 -17.78 1.17 -6.97
CA ALA A 18 -17.50 0.24 -5.87
C ALA A 18 -18.46 0.44 -4.69
N SER A 19 -18.75 1.70 -4.33
CA SER A 19 -19.70 2.04 -3.25
C SER A 19 -21.19 1.82 -3.60
N THR A 20 -21.52 1.58 -4.87
CA THR A 20 -22.91 1.48 -5.38
C THR A 20 -23.23 0.14 -6.03
N LEU A 21 -22.35 -0.86 -5.94
CA LEU A 21 -22.60 -2.19 -6.53
C LEU A 21 -23.82 -2.89 -5.92
N ASP A 22 -24.13 -2.59 -4.65
CA ASP A 22 -25.30 -3.14 -3.94
C ASP A 22 -26.55 -2.26 -4.07
N ASP A 23 -26.43 -1.06 -4.64
CA ASP A 23 -27.57 -0.22 -4.98
C ASP A 23 -28.13 -0.65 -6.34
N HIS A 24 -29.23 -1.41 -6.31
CA HIS A 24 -29.87 -1.96 -7.50
C HIS A 24 -30.70 -0.93 -8.30
N GLU A 25 -30.98 0.24 -7.72
CA GLU A 25 -31.79 1.30 -8.34
C GLU A 25 -30.93 2.43 -8.92
N VAL A 26 -29.61 2.39 -8.69
CA VAL A 26 -28.69 3.41 -9.17
C VAL A 26 -28.78 3.62 -10.69
N THR A 27 -29.17 4.84 -11.07
CA THR A 27 -29.28 5.24 -12.48
C THR A 27 -27.96 5.82 -12.98
N GLY A 28 -27.80 5.88 -14.31
CA GLY A 28 -26.64 6.56 -14.89
C GLY A 28 -26.57 8.05 -14.54
N ASP A 29 -27.72 8.69 -14.29
CA ASP A 29 -27.79 10.10 -13.89
C ASP A 29 -27.36 10.27 -12.42
N ALA A 30 -27.70 9.31 -11.56
CA ALA A 30 -27.22 9.27 -10.19
C ALA A 30 -25.69 9.06 -10.15
N LEU A 31 -25.14 8.17 -10.98
CA LEU A 31 -23.69 7.98 -11.10
C LEU A 31 -22.98 9.24 -11.61
N ALA A 32 -23.52 9.89 -12.64
CA ALA A 32 -22.98 11.13 -13.19
C ALA A 32 -22.97 12.26 -12.15
N SER A 33 -24.06 12.39 -11.39
CA SER A 33 -24.18 13.41 -10.33
C SER A 33 -23.15 13.21 -9.22
N ARG A 34 -22.85 11.97 -8.83
CA ARG A 34 -21.85 11.64 -7.81
C ARG A 34 -20.41 11.94 -8.22
N VAL A 35 -20.13 12.06 -9.53
CA VAL A 35 -18.84 12.53 -10.05
C VAL A 35 -18.88 13.98 -10.53
N HIS A 36 -19.95 14.72 -10.20
CA HIS A 36 -20.16 16.13 -10.55
C HIS A 36 -20.15 16.42 -12.05
N LEU A 37 -20.69 15.50 -12.86
CA LEU A 37 -20.78 15.63 -14.32
C LEU A 37 -22.23 15.56 -14.81
N THR A 38 -22.47 16.20 -15.96
CA THR A 38 -23.70 15.95 -16.72
C THR A 38 -23.68 14.53 -17.28
N ARG A 39 -24.87 13.94 -17.49
CA ARG A 39 -24.98 12.57 -18.00
C ARG A 39 -24.22 12.36 -19.32
N TYR A 40 -24.36 13.30 -20.24
CA TYR A 40 -23.68 13.25 -21.54
C TYR A 40 -22.15 13.28 -21.39
N HIS A 41 -21.61 14.16 -20.54
CA HIS A 41 -20.18 14.26 -20.33
C HIS A 41 -19.63 13.00 -19.61
N PHE A 42 -20.36 12.51 -18.62
CA PHE A 42 -20.05 11.27 -17.89
C PHE A 42 -19.95 10.06 -18.83
N ASP A 43 -20.99 9.80 -19.63
CA ASP A 43 -21.00 8.66 -20.55
C ASP A 43 -19.84 8.75 -21.55
N ARG A 44 -19.55 9.96 -22.06
CA ARG A 44 -18.46 10.18 -23.02
C ARG A 44 -17.07 9.97 -22.40
N VAL A 45 -16.80 10.54 -21.23
CA VAL A 45 -15.48 10.44 -20.59
C VAL A 45 -15.21 9.01 -20.14
N VAL A 46 -16.16 8.37 -19.47
CA VAL A 46 -16.00 6.99 -19.02
C VAL A 46 -15.87 6.03 -20.18
N ALA A 47 -16.68 6.16 -21.25
CA ALA A 47 -16.55 5.29 -22.41
C ALA A 47 -15.20 5.47 -23.12
N ALA A 48 -14.69 6.69 -23.21
CA ALA A 48 -13.39 6.97 -23.81
C ALA A 48 -12.23 6.34 -23.01
N THR A 49 -12.30 6.35 -21.67
CA THR A 49 -11.25 5.78 -20.82
C THR A 49 -11.40 4.28 -20.59
N ALA A 50 -12.62 3.78 -20.37
CA ALA A 50 -12.90 2.39 -20.04
C ALA A 50 -13.02 1.47 -21.27
N GLY A 51 -13.28 2.04 -22.44
CA GLY A 51 -13.60 1.32 -23.67
C GLY A 51 -15.02 0.73 -23.70
N GLU A 52 -15.87 1.06 -22.72
CA GLU A 52 -17.27 0.62 -22.65
C GLU A 52 -18.14 1.66 -21.90
N PRO A 53 -19.45 1.77 -22.21
CA PRO A 53 -20.35 2.68 -21.51
C PRO A 53 -20.47 2.37 -20.00
N PRO A 54 -20.69 3.36 -19.12
CA PRO A 54 -20.75 3.17 -17.66
C PRO A 54 -21.70 2.07 -17.18
N LEU A 55 -22.91 2.00 -17.76
CA LEU A 55 -23.89 0.99 -17.38
C LEU A 55 -23.53 -0.40 -17.90
N ALA A 56 -22.84 -0.49 -19.05
CA ALA A 56 -22.31 -1.76 -19.56
C ALA A 56 -21.18 -2.25 -18.66
N PHE A 57 -20.28 -1.34 -18.25
CA PHE A 57 -19.22 -1.60 -17.27
C PHE A 57 -19.79 -2.16 -15.97
N ARG A 58 -20.76 -1.47 -15.36
CA ARG A 58 -21.40 -1.92 -14.11
C ARG A 58 -22.02 -3.31 -14.27
N ARG A 59 -22.76 -3.56 -15.37
CA ARG A 59 -23.37 -4.87 -15.64
C ARG A 59 -22.34 -5.98 -15.78
N ARG A 60 -21.20 -5.70 -16.43
CA ARG A 60 -20.10 -6.66 -16.56
C ARG A 60 -19.53 -7.00 -15.19
N ILE A 61 -19.22 -6.01 -14.36
CA ILE A 61 -18.70 -6.22 -12.98
C ILE A 61 -19.69 -7.03 -12.13
N LEU A 62 -20.99 -6.76 -12.22
CA LEU A 62 -22.02 -7.52 -11.52
C LEU A 62 -22.16 -8.97 -12.03
N LEU A 63 -21.96 -9.20 -13.33
CA LEU A 63 -21.88 -10.56 -13.88
C LEU A 63 -20.64 -11.31 -13.38
N GLU A 64 -19.48 -10.66 -13.31
CA GLU A 64 -18.26 -11.24 -12.71
C GLU A 64 -18.47 -11.61 -11.24
N ARG A 65 -19.15 -10.73 -10.48
CA ARG A 65 -19.55 -11.00 -9.09
C ARG A 65 -20.51 -12.18 -8.97
N ALA A 66 -21.52 -12.26 -9.84
CA ALA A 66 -22.46 -13.37 -9.86
C ALA A 66 -21.78 -14.69 -10.20
N ALA A 67 -20.87 -14.70 -11.19
CA ALA A 67 -20.06 -15.85 -11.53
C ALA A 67 -19.18 -16.30 -10.34
N TYR A 68 -18.54 -15.37 -9.64
CA TYR A 68 -17.80 -15.71 -8.42
C TYR A 68 -18.73 -16.29 -7.33
N ARG A 69 -19.91 -15.70 -7.09
CA ARG A 69 -20.86 -16.24 -6.09
C ARG A 69 -21.44 -17.60 -6.49
N LEU A 70 -21.58 -17.89 -7.78
CA LEU A 70 -21.95 -19.23 -8.26
C LEU A 70 -20.92 -20.30 -7.86
N LEU A 71 -19.65 -19.93 -7.71
CA LEU A 71 -18.55 -20.83 -7.31
C LEU A 71 -18.51 -21.09 -5.82
N VAL A 72 -18.61 -20.02 -5.02
CA VAL A 72 -18.26 -20.07 -3.60
C VAL A 72 -19.48 -20.15 -2.68
N THR A 73 -20.70 -20.09 -3.23
CA THR A 73 -21.95 -20.14 -2.45
C THR A 73 -22.94 -21.16 -3.01
N GLY A 74 -23.85 -21.61 -2.14
CA GLY A 74 -25.01 -22.43 -2.52
C GLY A 74 -26.23 -21.61 -2.99
N ARG A 75 -26.09 -20.29 -3.20
CA ARG A 75 -27.23 -19.41 -3.57
C ARG A 75 -27.87 -19.86 -4.87
N THR A 76 -29.17 -19.64 -4.99
CA THR A 76 -29.92 -19.96 -6.20
C THR A 76 -29.55 -19.00 -7.34
N ILE A 77 -29.76 -19.43 -8.58
CA ILE A 77 -29.50 -18.56 -9.75
C ILE A 77 -30.46 -17.36 -9.74
N LEU A 78 -31.66 -17.50 -9.16
CA LEU A 78 -32.63 -16.41 -9.03
C LEU A 78 -32.14 -15.33 -8.06
N GLU A 79 -31.62 -15.72 -6.89
CA GLU A 79 -31.03 -14.79 -5.92
C GLU A 79 -29.87 -14.00 -6.55
N LEU A 80 -28.96 -14.71 -7.24
CA LEU A 80 -27.83 -14.07 -7.91
C LEU A 80 -28.24 -13.18 -9.09
N ALA A 81 -29.32 -13.52 -9.79
CA ALA A 81 -29.89 -12.66 -10.83
C ALA A 81 -30.40 -11.35 -10.24
N SER A 82 -31.12 -11.42 -9.11
CA SER A 82 -31.62 -10.24 -8.39
C SER A 82 -30.46 -9.36 -7.90
N GLU A 83 -29.45 -9.95 -7.28
CA GLU A 83 -28.25 -9.25 -6.79
C GLU A 83 -27.40 -8.62 -7.91
N ALA A 84 -27.50 -9.15 -9.13
CA ALA A 84 -26.86 -8.57 -10.31
C ALA A 84 -27.74 -7.52 -11.02
N GLY A 85 -28.90 -7.19 -10.46
CA GLY A 85 -29.83 -6.17 -10.97
C GLY A 85 -30.65 -6.62 -12.17
N TYR A 86 -30.91 -7.92 -12.33
CA TYR A 86 -31.77 -8.44 -13.37
C TYR A 86 -33.20 -8.66 -12.86
N SER A 87 -34.18 -8.16 -13.60
CA SER A 87 -35.60 -8.30 -13.28
C SER A 87 -36.17 -9.70 -13.49
N SER A 88 -35.42 -10.60 -14.16
CA SER A 88 -35.84 -11.99 -14.36
C SER A 88 -34.67 -12.96 -14.51
N HIS A 89 -34.92 -14.21 -14.14
CA HIS A 89 -34.01 -15.33 -14.33
C HIS A 89 -33.62 -15.51 -15.81
N GLU A 90 -34.57 -15.33 -16.72
CA GLU A 90 -34.34 -15.47 -18.16
C GLU A 90 -33.40 -14.37 -18.68
N ALA A 91 -33.59 -13.12 -18.24
CA ALA A 91 -32.74 -12.00 -18.62
C ALA A 91 -31.29 -12.21 -18.14
N PHE A 92 -31.13 -12.68 -16.89
CA PHE A 92 -29.83 -13.04 -16.34
C PHE A 92 -29.17 -14.18 -17.10
N THR A 93 -29.87 -15.29 -17.33
CA THR A 93 -29.33 -16.44 -18.06
C THR A 93 -28.88 -16.06 -19.46
N ARG A 94 -29.66 -15.25 -20.19
CA ARG A 94 -29.23 -14.74 -21.52
C ARG A 94 -27.97 -13.89 -21.44
N ALA A 95 -27.87 -12.99 -20.45
CA ALA A 95 -26.69 -12.14 -20.28
C ALA A 95 -25.46 -12.94 -19.87
N PHE A 96 -25.63 -13.89 -18.95
CA PHE A 96 -24.58 -14.78 -18.47
C PHE A 96 -24.07 -15.68 -19.60
N THR A 97 -24.95 -16.30 -20.37
CA THR A 97 -24.56 -17.13 -21.52
C THR A 97 -23.83 -16.32 -22.58
N ARG A 98 -24.23 -15.06 -22.84
CA ARG A 98 -23.48 -14.18 -23.74
C ARG A 98 -22.07 -13.87 -23.24
N ALA A 99 -21.89 -13.71 -21.93
CA ALA A 99 -20.61 -13.37 -21.33
C ALA A 99 -19.66 -14.58 -21.19
N TYR A 100 -20.20 -15.76 -20.84
CA TYR A 100 -19.42 -16.94 -20.47
C TYR A 100 -19.54 -18.11 -21.45
N GLY A 101 -20.37 -17.98 -22.49
CA GLY A 101 -20.61 -19.01 -23.51
C GLY A 101 -21.43 -20.22 -23.02
N ARG A 102 -21.91 -20.21 -21.76
CA ARG A 102 -22.63 -21.31 -21.11
C ARG A 102 -23.68 -20.78 -20.15
N THR A 103 -24.71 -21.57 -19.86
CA THR A 103 -25.72 -21.19 -18.87
C THR A 103 -25.14 -21.13 -17.45
N PRO A 104 -25.73 -20.36 -16.52
CA PRO A 104 -25.26 -20.30 -15.13
C PRO A 104 -25.15 -21.68 -14.47
N SER A 105 -26.11 -22.58 -14.73
CA SER A 105 -26.13 -23.96 -14.22
C SER A 105 -24.96 -24.80 -14.74
N GLU A 106 -24.68 -24.72 -16.04
CA GLU A 106 -23.55 -25.45 -16.65
C GLU A 106 -22.21 -24.87 -16.19
N TRP A 107 -22.12 -23.55 -16.12
CA TRP A 107 -20.92 -22.87 -15.64
C TRP A 107 -20.63 -23.20 -14.18
N ARG A 108 -21.64 -23.30 -13.31
CA ARG A 108 -21.47 -23.76 -11.92
C ARG A 108 -20.87 -25.17 -11.85
N ARG A 109 -21.26 -26.09 -12.74
CA ARG A 109 -20.73 -27.46 -12.78
C ARG A 109 -19.32 -27.55 -13.35
N ARG A 110 -18.98 -26.64 -14.27
CA ARG A 110 -17.69 -26.60 -14.98
C ARG A 110 -17.22 -25.16 -15.08
N PRO A 111 -16.72 -24.59 -13.98
CA PRO A 111 -16.36 -23.19 -13.95
C PRO A 111 -15.14 -22.89 -14.81
N SER A 112 -15.09 -21.65 -15.27
CA SER A 112 -13.95 -21.07 -15.97
C SER A 112 -13.54 -19.78 -15.27
N ARG A 113 -12.64 -19.00 -15.88
CA ARG A 113 -12.31 -17.66 -15.39
C ARG A 113 -13.57 -16.81 -15.32
N PHE A 114 -13.91 -16.31 -14.13
CA PHE A 114 -15.09 -15.47 -13.92
C PHE A 114 -14.89 -14.02 -14.40
N GLN A 115 -13.63 -13.59 -14.62
CA GLN A 115 -13.31 -12.26 -15.17
C GLN A 115 -13.59 -12.23 -16.68
N ILE A 116 -14.38 -11.25 -17.11
CA ILE A 116 -14.74 -11.02 -18.51
C ILE A 116 -13.72 -10.06 -19.11
N ALA A 117 -13.12 -10.40 -20.25
CA ALA A 117 -12.13 -9.55 -20.91
C ALA A 117 -12.72 -8.15 -21.19
N ALA A 118 -12.02 -7.10 -20.75
CA ALA A 118 -12.47 -5.71 -20.88
C ALA A 118 -11.29 -4.77 -21.14
N PRO A 119 -11.44 -3.73 -21.99
CA PRO A 119 -10.35 -2.80 -22.30
C PRO A 119 -9.82 -2.06 -21.07
N SER A 120 -10.71 -1.69 -20.15
CA SER A 120 -10.36 -1.03 -18.88
C SER A 120 -9.49 -1.88 -17.96
N ARG A 121 -9.46 -3.22 -18.15
CA ARG A 121 -8.84 -4.18 -17.22
C ARG A 121 -9.32 -4.06 -15.77
N VAL A 122 -10.43 -3.35 -15.55
CA VAL A 122 -11.08 -3.27 -14.25
C VAL A 122 -12.00 -4.47 -14.11
N HIS A 123 -11.82 -5.24 -13.05
CA HIS A 123 -12.57 -6.47 -12.79
C HIS A 123 -13.09 -6.52 -11.36
N PHE A 124 -14.14 -7.29 -11.13
CA PHE A 124 -14.55 -7.67 -9.78
C PHE A 124 -13.41 -8.44 -9.09
N HIS A 125 -13.09 -8.02 -7.87
CA HIS A 125 -12.16 -8.69 -6.97
C HIS A 125 -12.91 -9.11 -5.70
N PRO A 126 -13.01 -10.42 -5.43
CA PRO A 126 -13.66 -10.91 -4.22
C PRO A 126 -13.06 -10.34 -2.92
N PRO A 127 -13.85 -10.21 -1.83
CA PRO A 127 -15.28 -10.51 -1.72
C PRO A 127 -16.21 -9.36 -2.17
N GLY A 128 -15.68 -8.17 -2.47
CA GLY A 128 -16.49 -7.00 -2.80
C GLY A 128 -15.75 -5.81 -3.41
N SER A 129 -14.45 -5.94 -3.71
CA SER A 129 -13.63 -4.85 -4.25
C SER A 129 -13.54 -4.90 -5.77
N LEU A 130 -12.95 -3.86 -6.36
CA LEU A 130 -12.61 -3.80 -7.78
C LEU A 130 -11.10 -3.87 -7.94
N ARG A 131 -10.61 -4.74 -8.81
CA ARG A 131 -9.23 -4.72 -9.28
C ARG A 131 -9.13 -3.69 -10.39
N VAL A 132 -8.38 -2.62 -10.16
CA VAL A 132 -8.06 -1.58 -11.15
C VAL A 132 -6.67 -1.88 -11.73
N PRO A 133 -6.41 -1.68 -13.05
CA PRO A 133 -5.05 -1.76 -13.54
C PRO A 133 -4.16 -0.71 -12.88
N ALA A 134 -2.92 -1.08 -12.56
CA ALA A 134 -1.94 -0.12 -12.08
C ALA A 134 -1.69 0.95 -13.15
N GLN A 135 -1.75 2.23 -12.76
CA GLN A 135 -1.44 3.35 -13.65
C GLN A 135 0.05 3.38 -14.05
N ARG A 136 0.91 2.76 -13.24
CA ARG A 136 2.35 2.56 -13.48
C ARG A 136 2.76 1.17 -13.02
N LYS A 137 3.66 0.52 -13.77
CA LYS A 137 4.26 -0.76 -13.35
C LYS A 137 5.33 -0.47 -12.28
N VAL A 138 5.07 -0.87 -11.04
CA VAL A 138 6.09 -0.92 -9.99
C VAL A 138 6.90 -2.21 -10.21
N THR A 139 8.22 -2.09 -10.35
CA THR A 139 9.12 -3.25 -10.33
C THR A 139 9.51 -3.56 -8.89
N ALA A 140 9.99 -4.78 -8.61
CA ALA A 140 10.51 -5.10 -7.27
C ALA A 140 11.61 -4.10 -6.84
N MET A 141 12.42 -3.69 -7.82
CA MET A 141 13.48 -2.70 -7.69
C MET A 141 12.97 -1.31 -7.26
N ASP A 142 11.92 -0.83 -7.93
CA ASP A 142 11.23 0.44 -7.61
C ASP A 142 10.61 0.39 -6.21
N LEU A 143 9.98 -0.73 -5.83
CA LEU A 143 9.37 -0.88 -4.51
C LEU A 143 10.41 -0.80 -3.38
N ILE A 144 11.56 -1.47 -3.51
CA ILE A 144 12.63 -1.45 -2.51
C ILE A 144 13.09 0.00 -2.25
N ASN A 145 13.42 0.74 -3.31
CA ASN A 145 13.86 2.13 -3.20
C ASN A 145 12.79 2.99 -2.51
N ARG A 146 11.53 2.86 -2.95
CA ARG A 146 10.43 3.61 -2.35
C ARG A 146 10.18 3.28 -0.88
N MET A 147 10.38 2.03 -0.47
CA MET A 147 10.26 1.67 0.94
C MET A 147 11.38 2.27 1.79
N VAL A 148 12.61 2.35 1.26
CA VAL A 148 13.74 2.99 1.93
C VAL A 148 13.57 4.51 1.98
N ASP A 149 13.14 5.14 0.89
CA ASP A 149 12.82 6.56 0.86
C ASP A 149 11.72 6.92 1.89
N HIS A 150 10.64 6.13 1.90
CA HIS A 150 9.57 6.27 2.89
C HIS A 150 10.11 6.12 4.31
N HIS A 151 10.98 5.14 4.56
CA HIS A 151 11.56 4.95 5.89
C HIS A 151 12.32 6.20 6.36
N VAL A 152 13.22 6.75 5.53
CA VAL A 152 14.01 7.94 5.89
C VAL A 152 13.12 9.17 6.06
N TRP A 153 12.13 9.36 5.18
CA TRP A 153 11.12 10.41 5.31
C TRP A 153 10.35 10.29 6.62
N LEU A 154 9.86 9.10 6.94
CA LEU A 154 9.04 8.88 8.12
C LEU A 154 9.83 9.12 9.42
N VAL A 155 11.08 8.68 9.51
CA VAL A 155 11.94 8.96 10.67
C VAL A 155 12.13 10.48 10.86
N ARG A 156 12.30 11.23 9.76
CA ARG A 156 12.37 12.69 9.83
C ARG A 156 11.08 13.31 10.38
N GLU A 157 9.92 12.83 9.92
CA GLU A 157 8.64 13.33 10.41
C GLU A 157 8.44 13.01 11.89
N LEU A 158 8.80 11.79 12.32
CA LEU A 158 8.73 11.37 13.73
C LEU A 158 9.62 12.26 14.62
N LEU A 159 10.88 12.49 14.24
CA LEU A 159 11.78 13.39 14.96
C LEU A 159 11.23 14.81 15.04
N SER A 160 10.62 15.31 13.96
CA SER A 160 10.00 16.64 13.96
C SER A 160 8.81 16.78 14.91
N ARG A 161 8.13 15.68 15.27
CA ARG A 161 7.03 15.68 16.26
C ARG A 161 7.61 15.52 17.66
N ALA A 162 8.59 14.65 17.83
CA ALA A 162 9.29 14.43 19.09
C ALA A 162 9.95 15.72 19.63
N ASP A 163 10.38 16.62 18.74
CA ASP A 163 10.94 17.95 19.06
C ASP A 163 9.97 18.86 19.85
N ARG A 164 8.69 18.50 19.94
CA ARG A 164 7.64 19.23 20.68
C ARG A 164 7.45 18.70 22.10
N LEU A 165 8.11 17.61 22.48
CA LEU A 165 7.94 16.92 23.75
C LEU A 165 9.07 17.28 24.73
N SER A 166 8.79 17.19 26.03
CA SER A 166 9.81 17.32 27.06
C SER A 166 10.62 16.03 27.20
N ASP A 167 11.82 16.14 27.77
CA ASP A 167 12.68 14.99 28.02
C ASP A 167 11.99 13.91 28.89
N ASP A 168 11.23 14.30 29.92
CA ASP A 168 10.46 13.37 30.75
C ASP A 168 9.51 12.47 29.92
N VAL A 169 8.90 13.03 28.86
CA VAL A 169 8.01 12.27 27.97
C VAL A 169 8.82 11.40 27.02
N LEU A 170 9.93 11.92 26.49
CA LEU A 170 10.82 11.16 25.60
C LEU A 170 11.43 9.94 26.32
N ASP A 171 11.68 10.05 27.61
CA ASP A 171 12.32 9.03 28.43
C ASP A 171 11.32 8.14 29.19
N THR A 172 10.02 8.30 28.92
CA THR A 172 8.99 7.41 29.49
C THR A 172 9.14 5.99 28.91
N PRO A 173 9.18 4.94 29.76
CA PRO A 173 9.21 3.56 29.30
C PRO A 173 7.98 3.16 28.48
N ILE A 174 8.20 2.40 27.41
CA ILE A 174 7.15 1.83 26.57
C ILE A 174 6.80 0.43 27.10
N GLU A 175 5.57 0.26 27.60
CA GLU A 175 5.13 -0.98 28.25
C GLU A 175 5.04 -2.18 27.29
N ILE A 176 4.72 -1.94 26.02
CA ILE A 176 4.65 -2.99 24.99
C ILE A 176 6.04 -3.13 24.36
N SER A 177 6.88 -3.99 24.94
CA SER A 177 8.15 -4.42 24.34
C SER A 177 8.06 -5.84 23.78
N VAL A 178 8.85 -6.11 22.74
CA VAL A 178 9.11 -7.46 22.24
C VAL A 178 10.38 -7.96 22.90
N GLU A 179 10.26 -9.01 23.69
CA GLU A 179 11.38 -9.62 24.42
C GLU A 179 12.55 -9.93 23.47
N GLY A 180 13.75 -9.45 23.81
CA GLY A 180 14.98 -9.69 23.07
C GLY A 180 15.23 -8.79 21.84
N LEU A 181 14.40 -7.77 21.58
CA LEU A 181 14.64 -6.79 20.50
C LEU A 181 15.25 -5.48 20.99
N ASP A 182 14.65 -4.87 22.00
CA ASP A 182 15.10 -3.62 22.60
C ASP A 182 14.88 -3.71 24.11
N ASP A 183 15.95 -3.54 24.89
CA ASP A 183 15.90 -3.57 26.35
C ASP A 183 15.35 -2.22 26.86
N GLU A 184 14.28 -2.26 27.65
CA GLU A 184 13.62 -1.09 28.27
C GLU A 184 13.37 0.08 27.27
N PRO A 185 12.58 -0.14 26.20
CA PRO A 185 12.42 0.84 25.14
C PRO A 185 11.76 2.13 25.65
N THR A 186 12.32 3.29 25.27
CA THR A 186 11.73 4.62 25.47
C THR A 186 11.52 5.29 24.12
N LEU A 187 10.70 6.32 24.05
CA LEU A 187 10.53 7.10 22.81
C LEU A 187 11.89 7.63 22.31
N ARG A 188 12.76 8.11 23.21
CA ARG A 188 14.12 8.57 22.88
C ARG A 188 14.97 7.44 22.32
N SER A 189 15.06 6.30 23.01
CA SER A 189 15.95 5.22 22.59
C SER A 189 15.52 4.65 21.24
N GLN A 190 14.22 4.54 20.99
CA GLN A 190 13.68 4.07 19.72
C GLN A 190 13.96 5.03 18.56
N LEU A 191 13.81 6.34 18.77
CA LEU A 191 14.15 7.36 17.77
C LEU A 191 15.65 7.38 17.47
N SER A 192 16.48 7.31 18.51
CA SER A 192 17.94 7.24 18.38
C SER A 192 18.36 6.02 17.57
N ARG A 193 17.81 4.84 17.91
CA ARG A 193 18.10 3.57 17.22
C ARG A 193 17.65 3.57 15.76
N LEU A 194 16.52 4.20 15.44
CA LEU A 194 16.03 4.35 14.06
C LEU A 194 16.98 5.15 13.17
N VAL A 195 17.69 6.13 13.72
CA VAL A 195 18.76 6.88 13.03
C VAL A 195 20.06 6.08 13.05
N GLY A 196 20.39 5.49 14.19
CA GLY A 196 21.63 4.76 14.41
C GLY A 196 21.80 3.55 13.51
N GLN A 197 20.74 2.78 13.25
CA GLN A 197 20.80 1.66 12.32
C GLN A 197 21.23 2.11 10.91
N LEU A 198 20.82 3.30 10.44
CA LEU A 198 21.21 3.80 9.12
C LEU A 198 22.70 4.15 9.09
N ALA A 199 23.17 4.84 10.13
CA ALA A 199 24.57 5.23 10.28
C ALA A 199 25.49 4.01 10.43
N MET A 200 25.10 3.05 11.27
CA MET A 200 25.80 1.78 11.50
C MET A 200 25.95 0.98 10.21
N TRP A 201 24.88 0.78 9.44
CA TRP A 201 24.96 0.06 8.17
C TRP A 201 25.74 0.80 7.09
N ASN A 202 25.68 2.15 7.06
CA ASN A 202 26.56 2.93 6.20
C ASN A 202 28.04 2.73 6.55
N ALA A 203 28.37 2.70 7.84
CA ALA A 203 29.72 2.43 8.32
C ALA A 203 30.17 1.01 7.94
N ALA A 204 29.32 0.00 8.17
CA ALA A 204 29.61 -1.39 7.81
C ALA A 204 29.88 -1.56 6.30
N ILE A 205 29.07 -0.96 5.44
CA ILE A 205 29.28 -0.99 3.97
C ILE A 205 30.60 -0.30 3.60
N ALA A 206 30.96 0.79 4.29
CA ALA A 206 32.18 1.55 4.04
C ALA A 206 33.44 0.92 4.70
N GLY A 207 33.28 -0.12 5.53
CA GLY A 207 34.38 -0.70 6.30
C GLY A 207 34.89 0.22 7.42
N HIS A 208 34.01 1.05 7.99
CA HIS A 208 34.30 1.95 9.11
C HIS A 208 33.69 1.43 10.42
N GLU A 209 34.28 1.83 11.54
CA GLU A 209 33.70 1.58 12.88
C GLU A 209 32.48 2.47 13.13
N TYR A 210 31.59 2.01 14.01
CA TYR A 210 30.45 2.76 14.50
C TYR A 210 30.45 2.80 16.03
N ASP A 211 30.42 4.01 16.58
CA ASP A 211 30.36 4.23 18.03
C ASP A 211 28.90 4.20 18.50
N PHE A 212 28.51 3.16 19.25
CA PHE A 212 27.15 3.02 19.78
C PHE A 212 26.83 3.99 20.93
N THR A 213 27.85 4.53 21.61
CA THR A 213 27.64 5.42 22.77
C THR A 213 26.99 6.75 22.37
N ILE A 214 27.09 7.15 21.10
CA ILE A 214 26.40 8.33 20.56
C ILE A 214 24.88 8.23 20.63
N GLU A 215 24.32 7.01 20.75
CA GLU A 215 22.87 6.81 20.86
C GLU A 215 22.34 7.03 22.29
N GLU A 216 23.20 7.01 23.30
CA GLU A 216 22.84 7.08 24.72
C GLU A 216 22.44 8.51 25.13
N GLY A 217 21.19 8.69 25.55
CA GLY A 217 20.69 9.97 26.04
C GLY A 217 20.71 11.11 25.01
N GLU A 218 20.79 10.78 23.71
CA GLU A 218 20.92 11.78 22.65
C GLU A 218 19.70 12.73 22.62
N SER A 219 19.95 14.02 22.33
CA SER A 219 18.88 15.00 22.09
C SER A 219 18.22 14.79 20.73
N VAL A 220 16.93 15.13 20.60
CA VAL A 220 16.21 15.06 19.30
C VAL A 220 16.92 15.90 18.22
N ALA A 221 17.50 17.04 18.58
CA ALA A 221 18.30 17.86 17.67
C ALA A 221 19.58 17.16 17.17
N GLY A 222 20.25 16.40 18.05
CA GLY A 222 21.38 15.54 17.68
C GLY A 222 20.98 14.46 16.68
N MET A 223 19.89 13.74 16.98
CA MET A 223 19.34 12.70 16.10
C MET A 223 18.99 13.26 14.71
N ARG A 224 18.42 14.47 14.64
CA ARG A 224 18.09 15.13 13.37
C ARG A 224 19.34 15.47 12.56
N THR A 225 20.41 15.89 13.22
CA THR A 225 21.70 16.17 12.57
C THR A 225 22.29 14.88 11.99
N ARG A 226 22.34 13.81 12.78
CA ARG A 226 22.77 12.49 12.31
C ARG A 226 21.93 11.96 11.16
N LEU A 227 20.60 12.10 11.23
CA LEU A 227 19.71 11.66 10.15
C LEU A 227 19.94 12.43 8.85
N ALA A 228 20.29 13.72 8.93
CA ALA A 228 20.59 14.53 7.75
C ALA A 228 21.81 14.03 6.97
N GLU A 229 22.74 13.35 7.65
CA GLU A 229 23.92 12.72 7.05
C GLU A 229 23.64 11.26 6.68
N ALA A 230 23.19 10.45 7.64
CA ALA A 230 23.01 9.01 7.47
C ALA A 230 21.88 8.64 6.50
N GLY A 231 20.79 9.40 6.50
CA GLY A 231 19.61 9.13 5.67
C GLY A 231 19.92 9.18 4.16
N PRO A 232 20.41 10.31 3.62
CA PRO A 232 20.78 10.41 2.21
C PRO A 232 21.86 9.41 1.80
N ALA A 233 22.87 9.18 2.64
CA ALA A 233 23.92 8.20 2.37
C ALA A 233 23.35 6.78 2.24
N PHE A 234 22.46 6.38 3.14
CA PHE A 234 21.83 5.05 3.09
C PHE A 234 20.95 4.89 1.84
N VAL A 235 20.12 5.89 1.54
CA VAL A 235 19.31 5.91 0.31
C VAL A 235 20.18 5.80 -0.94
N GLN A 236 21.28 6.56 -1.01
CA GLN A 236 22.21 6.51 -2.14
C GLN A 236 22.85 5.12 -2.30
N ASN A 237 23.31 4.53 -1.20
CA ASN A 237 23.90 3.19 -1.20
C ASN A 237 22.89 2.13 -1.69
N VAL A 238 21.68 2.14 -1.14
CA VAL A 238 20.61 1.21 -1.56
C VAL A 238 20.30 1.40 -3.03
N ASN A 239 20.11 2.64 -3.49
CA ASN A 239 19.81 2.93 -4.90
C ASN A 239 20.90 2.41 -5.84
N ALA A 240 22.18 2.53 -5.46
CA ALA A 240 23.30 2.01 -6.25
C ALA A 240 23.28 0.47 -6.32
N ILE A 241 23.19 -0.21 -5.16
CA ILE A 241 23.11 -1.69 -5.05
C ILE A 241 21.98 -2.25 -5.92
N VAL A 242 20.81 -1.64 -5.78
CA VAL A 242 19.59 -1.98 -6.50
C VAL A 242 19.79 -1.77 -8.01
N THR A 243 20.27 -0.60 -8.43
CA THR A 243 20.45 -0.27 -9.86
C THR A 243 21.46 -1.18 -10.53
N GLU A 244 22.52 -1.56 -9.81
CA GLU A 244 23.57 -2.46 -10.29
C GLU A 244 23.19 -3.94 -10.22
N GLY A 245 22.05 -4.29 -9.60
CA GLY A 245 21.58 -5.67 -9.49
C GLY A 245 22.36 -6.52 -8.49
N ARG A 246 22.90 -5.91 -7.43
CA ARG A 246 23.86 -6.50 -6.49
C ARG A 246 23.25 -6.99 -5.18
N LEU A 247 21.93 -7.18 -5.13
CA LEU A 247 21.22 -7.54 -3.89
C LEU A 247 21.70 -8.86 -3.26
N ASP A 248 22.17 -9.81 -4.08
CA ASP A 248 22.67 -11.11 -3.63
C ASP A 248 24.18 -11.11 -3.31
N GLU A 249 24.89 -10.01 -3.60
CA GLU A 249 26.29 -9.88 -3.19
C GLU A 249 26.40 -9.73 -1.67
N THR A 250 27.51 -10.23 -1.14
CA THR A 250 27.80 -10.19 0.29
C THR A 250 28.85 -9.15 0.65
N PHE A 251 28.76 -8.66 1.88
CA PHE A 251 29.81 -7.91 2.55
C PHE A 251 30.03 -8.51 3.95
N VAL A 252 31.22 -8.28 4.50
CA VAL A 252 31.57 -8.69 5.86
C VAL A 252 31.27 -7.51 6.78
N ASP A 253 30.37 -7.71 7.73
CA ASP A 253 30.19 -6.76 8.81
C ASP A 253 31.22 -7.05 9.91
N ALA A 254 32.28 -6.25 9.89
CA ALA A 254 33.34 -6.32 10.88
C ALA A 254 32.98 -5.66 12.23
N ILE A 255 31.80 -5.03 12.33
CA ILE A 255 31.30 -4.41 13.56
C ILE A 255 30.71 -5.49 14.50
N CYS A 256 30.20 -6.59 13.94
CA CYS A 256 29.78 -7.76 14.72
C CYS A 256 30.99 -8.49 15.34
N ASP A 257 30.83 -9.01 16.55
CA ASP A 257 31.75 -9.97 17.16
C ASP A 257 31.01 -11.28 17.50
N PRO A 258 31.29 -12.39 16.77
CA PRO A 258 32.26 -12.51 15.67
C PRO A 258 31.78 -11.80 14.39
N PRO A 259 32.69 -11.45 13.46
CA PRO A 259 32.31 -10.85 12.17
C PRO A 259 31.33 -11.75 11.40
N GLU A 260 30.26 -11.14 10.88
CA GLU A 260 29.21 -11.85 10.17
C GLU A 260 29.17 -11.46 8.69
N VAL A 261 28.68 -12.38 7.84
CA VAL A 261 28.55 -12.15 6.40
C VAL A 261 27.09 -11.96 6.06
N PHE A 262 26.76 -10.81 5.47
CA PHE A 262 25.40 -10.47 5.08
C PHE A 262 25.31 -10.21 3.58
N THR A 263 24.16 -10.49 2.98
CA THR A 263 23.84 -9.96 1.64
C THR A 263 23.30 -8.54 1.74
N TYR A 264 23.51 -7.71 0.71
CA TYR A 264 22.91 -6.38 0.69
C TYR A 264 21.38 -6.41 0.76
N GLY A 265 20.75 -7.37 0.06
CA GLY A 265 19.30 -7.58 0.13
C GLY A 265 18.83 -7.98 1.52
N GLY A 266 19.60 -8.85 2.20
CA GLY A 266 19.34 -9.26 3.58
C GLY A 266 19.44 -8.08 4.56
N MET A 267 20.47 -7.25 4.42
CA MET A 267 20.62 -6.01 5.20
C MET A 267 19.44 -5.07 5.01
N ILE A 268 19.02 -4.78 3.77
CA ILE A 268 17.89 -3.89 3.49
C ILE A 268 16.60 -4.45 4.11
N ALA A 269 16.36 -5.76 3.96
CA ALA A 269 15.20 -6.43 4.55
C ALA A 269 15.22 -6.35 6.08
N HIS A 270 16.39 -6.57 6.71
CA HIS A 270 16.60 -6.44 8.15
C HIS A 270 16.24 -5.03 8.62
N VAL A 271 16.85 -3.99 8.02
CA VAL A 271 16.61 -2.58 8.38
C VAL A 271 15.11 -2.26 8.28
N LEU A 272 14.46 -2.55 7.15
CA LEU A 272 13.06 -2.19 6.96
C LEU A 272 12.13 -2.93 7.94
N THR A 273 12.45 -4.18 8.27
CA THR A 273 11.65 -5.02 9.18
C THR A 273 11.71 -4.51 10.61
N PHE A 274 12.91 -4.40 11.18
CA PHE A 274 13.06 -3.96 12.57
C PHE A 274 12.68 -2.49 12.74
N ALA A 275 12.95 -1.66 11.74
CA ALA A 275 12.51 -0.27 11.76
C ALA A 275 10.98 -0.15 11.72
N ALA A 276 10.24 -1.06 11.09
CA ALA A 276 8.78 -1.04 11.12
C ALA A 276 8.22 -1.24 12.52
N HIS A 277 8.81 -2.16 13.29
CA HIS A 277 8.47 -2.36 14.69
C HIS A 277 8.69 -1.08 15.50
N ARG A 278 9.91 -0.53 15.45
CA ARG A 278 10.27 0.68 16.22
C ARG A 278 9.43 1.89 15.84
N ARG A 279 9.19 2.13 14.53
CA ARG A 279 8.30 3.21 14.07
C ARG A 279 6.88 3.06 14.62
N THR A 280 6.36 1.83 14.72
CA THR A 280 5.03 1.58 15.29
C THR A 280 4.98 1.93 16.78
N LEU A 281 6.02 1.55 17.54
CA LEU A 281 6.14 1.94 18.96
C LEU A 281 6.20 3.47 19.10
N VAL A 282 7.05 4.13 18.33
CA VAL A 282 7.19 5.59 18.32
C VAL A 282 5.87 6.29 17.98
N CYS A 283 5.16 5.84 16.93
CA CYS A 283 3.84 6.38 16.58
C CYS A 283 2.84 6.22 17.75
N GLY A 284 2.83 5.06 18.41
CA GLY A 284 2.00 4.83 19.60
C GLY A 284 2.31 5.81 20.72
N SER A 285 3.59 5.94 21.10
CA SER A 285 4.02 6.87 22.15
C SER A 285 3.73 8.34 21.81
N LEU A 286 3.86 8.75 20.54
CA LEU A 286 3.48 10.09 20.12
C LEU A 286 1.98 10.33 20.26
N ILE A 287 1.14 9.34 19.91
CA ILE A 287 -0.31 9.40 20.07
C ILE A 287 -0.69 9.52 21.55
N ASP A 288 -0.06 8.72 22.42
CA ASP A 288 -0.26 8.78 23.87
C ASP A 288 0.15 10.15 24.45
N ALA A 289 1.17 10.78 23.86
CA ALA A 289 1.59 12.15 24.16
C ALA A 289 0.71 13.24 23.49
N GLY A 290 -0.39 12.87 22.82
CA GLY A 290 -1.35 13.80 22.21
C GLY A 290 -1.00 14.27 20.79
N ILE A 291 -0.01 13.66 20.13
CA ILE A 291 0.44 13.99 18.77
C ILE A 291 0.03 12.87 17.80
N SER A 292 -1.02 13.10 17.01
CA SER A 292 -1.62 12.08 16.12
C SER A 292 -1.71 12.46 14.64
N ASP A 293 -1.11 13.59 14.24
CA ASP A 293 -1.21 14.14 12.87
C ASP A 293 -0.59 13.25 11.79
N LEU A 294 0.30 12.33 12.16
CA LEU A 294 0.97 11.38 11.26
C LEU A 294 0.22 10.05 11.07
N GLY A 295 -0.84 9.82 11.86
CA GLY A 295 -1.54 8.54 11.91
C GLY A 295 -0.59 7.37 12.24
N ALA A 296 -0.76 6.25 11.54
CA ALA A 296 0.07 5.06 11.74
C ALA A 296 1.43 5.10 11.01
N GLY A 297 1.72 6.14 10.20
CA GLY A 297 2.92 6.17 9.34
C GLY A 297 2.93 5.08 8.26
N ASP A 298 1.76 4.71 7.73
CA ASP A 298 1.60 3.63 6.75
C ASP A 298 2.12 4.04 5.36
N PRO A 299 3.06 3.28 4.75
CA PRO A 299 3.57 3.56 3.40
C PRO A 299 2.52 3.42 2.29
N MET A 300 1.35 2.80 2.53
CA MET A 300 0.36 2.45 1.51
C MET A 300 -0.01 3.62 0.60
N ARG A 301 -0.21 4.82 1.15
CA ARG A 301 -0.54 6.02 0.36
C ARG A 301 0.71 6.68 -0.21
N TRP A 302 1.77 6.76 0.59
CA TRP A 302 3.04 7.40 0.22
C TRP A 302 3.71 6.70 -0.97
N VAL A 303 3.74 5.36 -0.98
CA VAL A 303 4.28 4.54 -2.08
C VAL A 303 3.35 4.55 -3.31
N ALA A 304 2.12 5.04 -3.20
CA ALA A 304 1.24 5.23 -4.35
C ALA A 304 1.40 6.61 -5.02
N GLU A 305 1.94 7.60 -4.29
CA GLU A 305 2.08 8.98 -4.79
C GLU A 305 3.18 9.09 -5.86
N PRO A 306 3.10 10.04 -6.80
CA PRO A 306 4.22 10.31 -7.72
C PRO A 306 5.40 10.93 -6.95
N ALA A 307 6.60 10.40 -7.17
CA ALA A 307 7.85 11.09 -6.80
C ALA A 307 8.01 12.40 -7.58
#